data_AF-A0A7V4UWA5-F1
#
_entry.id   AF-A0A7V4UWA5-F1
#
_cell.length_a   1.000
_cell.length_b   1.000
_cell.length_c   1.000
_cell.angle_alpha   90.00
_cell.angle_beta   90.00
_cell.angle_gamma   90.00
#
_symmetry.space_group_name_H-M   'P 1'
#
loop_
_entity.id
_entity.type
_entity.pdbx_description
1 polymer ?
#
loop_
_entity_poly.entity_id
_entity_poly.type
_entity_poly.pdbx_seq_one_letter_code
_entity_poly.pdbx_strand_id
1 'polypeptide(L)'
;HEIKSVKRALIYLGFRHIRELAFTCSFVDVFEGRDGIIDIKSFWEHSFGVGVVAKIIAQRVRYPDTEKAYLVGIVHDIGEVFLSYYRQDSFRAMLESVKGTPFRMVDKEAEFLGTSHSEVGLCIARKWNFPADYCEVIALHHAPVEAAIDPTLCAIVNLADLFCSVCQLDYGGHSWVSFNLAEEKAWSILKAYAPHLEDLDVERFCYELEDRVPEIQDMVKSIFQGIGA
;
A
#
# COMPACT_ATOMS: atom_id res chain seq x y z
N HIS A 1 -28.94 27.86 -13.53
CA HIS A 1 -27.52 27.66 -13.90
C HIS A 1 -26.91 26.69 -12.90
N GLU A 2 -27.02 25.36 -13.09
CA GLU A 2 -26.55 24.41 -12.05
C GLU A 2 -26.21 22.99 -12.53
N ILE A 3 -26.30 22.71 -13.83
CA ILE A 3 -26.21 21.33 -14.36
C ILE A 3 -24.86 21.03 -15.05
N LYS A 4 -23.97 22.02 -15.20
CA LYS A 4 -22.67 21.84 -15.88
C LYS A 4 -21.50 21.45 -14.95
N SER A 5 -21.63 21.60 -13.63
CA SER A 5 -20.58 21.22 -12.67
C SER A 5 -20.64 19.75 -12.26
N VAL A 6 -21.84 19.17 -12.13
CA VAL A 6 -22.02 17.77 -11.69
C VAL A 6 -21.53 16.76 -12.72
N LYS A 7 -21.77 16.98 -14.03
CA LYS A 7 -21.21 16.13 -15.10
C LYS A 7 -19.68 16.24 -15.21
N ARG A 8 -19.10 17.43 -14.99
CA ARG A 8 -17.64 17.61 -14.97
C ARG A 8 -17.02 16.99 -13.73
N ALA A 9 -17.70 17.05 -12.58
CA ALA A 9 -17.31 16.37 -11.35
C ALA A 9 -17.39 14.84 -11.51
N LEU A 10 -18.46 14.30 -12.12
CA LEU A 10 -18.60 12.87 -12.42
C LEU A 10 -17.61 12.37 -13.48
N ILE A 11 -17.22 13.21 -14.46
CA ILE A 11 -16.15 12.88 -15.42
C ILE A 11 -14.77 12.96 -14.76
N TYR A 12 -14.53 13.89 -13.84
CA TYR A 12 -13.27 13.94 -13.07
C TYR A 12 -13.14 12.82 -12.04
N LEU A 13 -14.23 12.51 -11.32
CA LEU A 13 -14.34 11.34 -10.42
C LEU A 13 -14.26 10.02 -11.21
N GLY A 14 -14.92 9.96 -12.37
CA GLY A 14 -14.94 8.80 -13.24
C GLY A 14 -13.61 8.55 -13.95
N PHE A 15 -12.95 9.56 -14.51
CA PHE A 15 -11.65 9.38 -15.19
C PHE A 15 -10.54 8.99 -14.21
N ARG A 16 -10.65 9.42 -12.94
CA ARG A 16 -9.73 9.04 -11.89
C ARG A 16 -9.89 7.58 -11.49
N HIS A 17 -11.11 7.13 -11.16
CA HIS A 17 -11.40 5.71 -10.94
C HIS A 17 -11.11 4.85 -12.17
N ILE A 18 -11.37 5.33 -13.39
CA ILE A 18 -11.05 4.60 -14.63
C ILE A 18 -9.54 4.45 -14.80
N ARG A 19 -8.73 5.45 -14.45
CA ARG A 19 -7.27 5.35 -14.50
C ARG A 19 -6.72 4.47 -13.39
N GLU A 20 -7.28 4.55 -12.18
CA GLU A 20 -6.97 3.66 -11.05
C GLU A 20 -7.28 2.21 -11.44
N LEU A 21 -8.50 1.94 -11.94
CA LEU A 21 -8.91 0.64 -12.44
C LEU A 21 -8.10 0.19 -13.66
N ALA A 22 -7.83 1.04 -14.65
CA ALA A 22 -7.03 0.68 -15.81
C ALA A 22 -5.58 0.35 -15.44
N PHE A 23 -5.03 1.09 -14.47
CA PHE A 23 -3.70 0.84 -13.93
C PHE A 23 -3.68 -0.48 -13.15
N THR A 24 -4.64 -0.72 -12.26
CA THR A 24 -4.79 -2.01 -11.58
C THR A 24 -5.00 -3.15 -12.56
N CYS A 25 -5.94 -3.06 -13.50
CA CYS A 25 -6.19 -4.09 -14.51
C CYS A 25 -4.91 -4.37 -15.31
N SER A 26 -4.20 -3.35 -15.78
CA SER A 26 -2.93 -3.53 -16.50
C SER A 26 -1.88 -4.28 -15.68
N PHE A 27 -1.91 -4.16 -14.36
CA PHE A 27 -1.01 -4.90 -13.47
C PHE A 27 -1.52 -6.30 -13.17
N VAL A 28 -2.80 -6.46 -12.87
CA VAL A 28 -3.44 -7.78 -12.68
C VAL A 28 -3.18 -8.65 -13.91
N ASP A 29 -3.37 -8.11 -15.12
CA ASP A 29 -3.13 -8.78 -16.40
C ASP A 29 -1.67 -9.24 -16.58
N VAL A 30 -0.69 -8.51 -16.02
CA VAL A 30 0.73 -8.90 -16.08
C VAL A 30 1.01 -10.17 -15.27
N PHE A 31 0.17 -10.46 -14.27
CA PHE A 31 0.35 -11.57 -13.33
C PHE A 31 -0.73 -12.64 -13.42
N GLU A 32 -1.74 -12.44 -14.29
CA GLU A 32 -2.80 -13.39 -14.57
C GLU A 32 -2.26 -14.67 -15.26
N GLY A 33 -2.71 -15.84 -14.80
CA GLY A 33 -2.34 -17.14 -15.39
C GLY A 33 -0.97 -17.70 -14.99
N ARG A 34 -0.33 -17.13 -13.97
CA ARG A 34 0.89 -17.68 -13.36
C ARG A 34 0.67 -17.88 -11.86
N ASP A 35 0.97 -19.09 -11.37
CA ASP A 35 0.83 -19.41 -9.94
C ASP A 35 2.05 -18.85 -9.18
N GLY A 36 1.87 -17.72 -8.50
CA GLY A 36 2.83 -17.22 -7.51
C GLY A 36 2.70 -17.93 -6.16
N ILE A 37 3.64 -17.71 -5.25
CA ILE A 37 3.51 -18.21 -3.86
C ILE A 37 2.46 -17.43 -3.07
N ILE A 38 2.31 -16.14 -3.37
CA ILE A 38 1.31 -15.26 -2.75
C ILE A 38 -0.02 -15.40 -3.48
N ASP A 39 -1.12 -15.46 -2.72
CA ASP A 39 -2.46 -15.32 -3.29
C ASP A 39 -2.65 -13.90 -3.84
N ILE A 40 -2.85 -13.80 -5.16
CA ILE A 40 -2.94 -12.52 -5.84
C ILE A 40 -4.12 -11.69 -5.34
N LYS A 41 -5.23 -12.32 -4.94
CA LYS A 41 -6.40 -11.60 -4.43
C LYS A 41 -6.08 -10.96 -3.08
N SER A 42 -5.46 -11.68 -2.15
CA SER A 42 -4.98 -11.13 -0.88
C SER A 42 -3.97 -10.00 -1.08
N PHE A 43 -3.03 -10.14 -2.03
CA PHE A 43 -2.09 -9.06 -2.37
C PHE A 43 -2.81 -7.76 -2.75
N TRP A 44 -3.82 -7.88 -3.62
CA TRP A 44 -4.58 -6.70 -4.04
C TRP A 44 -5.51 -6.17 -2.95
N GLU A 45 -6.10 -7.01 -2.11
CA GLU A 45 -6.86 -6.58 -0.92
C GLU A 45 -6.01 -5.70 -0.01
N HIS A 46 -4.77 -6.13 0.28
CA HIS A 46 -3.80 -5.32 1.01
C HIS A 46 -3.46 -4.03 0.26
N SER A 47 -2.99 -4.13 -0.98
CA SER A 47 -2.50 -2.99 -1.76
C SER A 47 -3.57 -1.89 -1.92
N PHE A 48 -4.80 -2.27 -2.20
CA PHE A 48 -5.93 -1.33 -2.24
C PHE A 48 -6.29 -0.78 -0.86
N GLY A 49 -6.20 -1.62 0.17
CA GLY A 49 -6.32 -1.18 1.56
C GLY A 49 -5.36 -0.05 1.87
N VAL A 50 -4.07 -0.26 1.60
CA VAL A 50 -3.01 0.73 1.83
C VAL A 50 -3.27 1.99 1.04
N GLY A 51 -3.67 1.90 -0.24
CA GLY A 51 -4.05 3.07 -1.02
C GLY A 51 -5.19 3.88 -0.39
N VAL A 52 -6.28 3.22 0.00
CA VAL A 52 -7.45 3.90 0.62
C VAL A 52 -7.07 4.53 1.96
N VAL A 53 -6.36 3.80 2.82
CA VAL A 53 -5.94 4.30 4.13
C VAL A 53 -4.95 5.46 3.97
N ALA A 54 -3.97 5.33 3.08
CA ALA A 54 -3.01 6.40 2.77
C ALA A 54 -3.72 7.68 2.31
N LYS A 55 -4.78 7.56 1.50
CA LYS A 55 -5.60 8.70 1.08
C LYS A 55 -6.30 9.39 2.25
N ILE A 56 -6.86 8.62 3.18
CA ILE A 56 -7.56 9.15 4.35
C ILE A 56 -6.57 9.85 5.28
N ILE A 57 -5.41 9.24 5.53
CA ILE A 57 -4.32 9.86 6.30
C ILE A 57 -3.87 11.15 5.61
N ALA A 58 -3.64 11.13 4.30
CA ALA A 58 -3.27 12.30 3.51
C ALA A 58 -4.29 13.45 3.65
N GLN A 59 -5.60 13.15 3.63
CA GLN A 59 -6.65 14.14 3.88
C GLN A 59 -6.57 14.70 5.30
N ARG A 60 -6.37 13.85 6.32
CA ARG A 60 -6.29 14.24 7.73
C ARG A 60 -5.12 15.18 8.01
N VAL A 61 -3.96 14.91 7.40
CA VAL A 61 -2.76 15.75 7.52
C VAL A 61 -2.73 16.92 6.55
N ARG A 62 -3.78 17.06 5.71
CA ARG A 62 -3.89 18.09 4.65
C ARG A 62 -2.74 18.05 3.64
N TYR A 63 -2.25 16.85 3.32
CA TYR A 63 -1.29 16.64 2.25
C TYR A 63 -1.92 17.08 0.90
N PRO A 64 -1.21 17.86 0.08
CA PRO A 64 -1.80 18.54 -1.08
C PRO A 64 -2.28 17.58 -2.18
N ASP A 65 -1.65 16.42 -2.32
CA ASP A 65 -1.95 15.46 -3.38
C ASP A 65 -2.41 14.10 -2.82
N THR A 66 -3.63 14.06 -2.30
CA THR A 66 -4.20 12.83 -1.71
C THR A 66 -4.36 11.68 -2.72
N GLU A 67 -4.43 12.00 -4.02
CA GLU A 67 -4.50 11.00 -5.09
C GLU A 67 -3.14 10.37 -5.35
N LYS A 68 -2.07 11.15 -5.24
CA LYS A 68 -0.72 10.59 -5.22
C LYS A 68 -0.54 9.57 -4.10
N ALA A 69 -0.92 9.92 -2.87
CA ALA A 69 -0.86 9.01 -1.72
C ALA A 69 -1.63 7.71 -1.96
N TYR A 70 -2.83 7.80 -2.54
CA TYR A 70 -3.61 6.64 -2.94
C TYR A 70 -2.87 5.75 -3.96
N LEU A 71 -2.39 6.34 -5.06
CA LEU A 71 -1.76 5.61 -6.15
C LEU A 71 -0.45 4.94 -5.74
N VAL A 72 0.42 5.67 -5.02
CA VAL A 72 1.69 5.10 -4.56
C VAL A 72 1.47 4.04 -3.47
N GLY A 73 0.45 4.20 -2.62
CA GLY A 73 0.03 3.18 -1.66
C GLY A 73 -0.40 1.87 -2.33
N ILE A 74 -1.08 1.92 -3.49
CA ILE A 74 -1.44 0.70 -4.24
C ILE A 74 -0.21 -0.05 -4.77
N VAL A 75 0.86 0.65 -5.10
CA VAL A 75 2.04 0.04 -5.76
C VAL A 75 3.25 -0.14 -4.86
N HIS A 76 3.14 0.25 -3.59
CA HIS A 76 4.27 0.27 -2.67
C HIS A 76 4.99 -1.09 -2.61
N ASP A 77 4.21 -2.16 -2.72
CA ASP A 77 4.62 -3.55 -2.57
C ASP A 77 4.71 -4.34 -3.88
N ILE A 78 4.77 -3.65 -5.03
CA ILE A 78 4.81 -4.35 -6.33
C ILE A 78 5.99 -5.34 -6.49
N GLY A 79 7.07 -5.11 -5.74
CA GLY A 79 8.21 -6.02 -5.72
C GLY A 79 7.88 -7.41 -5.19
N GLU A 80 6.89 -7.54 -4.31
CA GLU A 80 6.50 -8.82 -3.73
C GLU A 80 5.86 -9.75 -4.77
N VAL A 81 5.01 -9.18 -5.64
CA VAL A 81 4.49 -9.93 -6.78
C VAL A 81 5.62 -10.43 -7.66
N PHE A 82 6.70 -9.67 -7.83
CA PHE A 82 7.84 -10.16 -8.60
C PHE A 82 8.58 -11.28 -7.86
N LEU A 83 8.88 -11.11 -6.57
CA LEU A 83 9.62 -12.11 -5.78
C LEU A 83 8.86 -13.44 -5.69
N SER A 84 7.56 -13.39 -5.40
CA SER A 84 6.71 -14.56 -5.29
C SER A 84 6.51 -15.33 -6.61
N TYR A 85 6.73 -14.70 -7.77
CA TYR A 85 6.63 -15.36 -9.08
C TYR A 85 7.98 -15.87 -9.59
N TYR A 86 9.06 -15.11 -9.42
CA TYR A 86 10.35 -15.41 -10.04
C TYR A 86 11.36 -16.10 -9.10
N ARG A 87 11.10 -16.12 -7.78
CA ARG A 87 11.97 -16.76 -6.78
C ARG A 87 11.23 -17.80 -5.93
N GLN A 88 10.25 -18.49 -6.52
CA GLN A 88 9.29 -19.36 -5.84
C GLN A 88 9.89 -20.32 -4.80
N ASP A 89 10.94 -21.07 -5.15
CA ASP A 89 11.53 -22.06 -4.23
C ASP A 89 12.17 -21.40 -3.01
N SER A 90 12.96 -20.34 -3.22
CA SER A 90 13.58 -19.59 -2.13
C SER A 90 12.54 -18.85 -1.28
N PHE A 91 11.52 -18.30 -1.93
CA PHE A 91 10.43 -17.58 -1.27
C PHE A 91 9.57 -18.53 -0.41
N ARG A 92 9.25 -19.72 -0.94
CA ARG A 92 8.56 -20.78 -0.18
C ARG A 92 9.37 -21.24 1.03
N ALA A 93 10.66 -21.52 0.84
CA ALA A 93 11.55 -21.92 1.92
C ALA A 93 11.67 -20.84 3.02
N MET A 94 11.72 -19.57 2.62
CA MET A 94 11.69 -18.44 3.54
C MET A 94 10.40 -18.45 4.37
N LEU A 95 9.21 -18.51 3.74
CA LEU A 95 7.93 -18.56 4.45
C LEU A 95 7.80 -19.76 5.40
N GLU A 96 8.30 -20.93 4.97
CA GLU A 96 8.33 -22.13 5.83
C GLU A 96 9.22 -21.92 7.06
N SER A 97 10.34 -21.22 6.92
CA SER A 97 11.29 -20.98 8.03
C SER A 97 10.75 -20.07 9.14
N VAL A 98 9.79 -19.20 8.82
CA VAL A 98 9.21 -18.21 9.74
C VAL A 98 7.80 -18.59 10.22
N LYS A 99 7.30 -19.76 9.81
CA LYS A 99 5.95 -20.21 10.11
C LYS A 99 5.73 -20.27 11.63
N GLY A 100 4.75 -19.49 12.10
CA GLY A 100 4.35 -19.47 13.52
C GLY A 100 5.15 -18.51 14.41
N THR A 101 6.05 -17.69 13.84
CA THR A 101 6.74 -16.61 14.56
C THR A 101 6.51 -15.28 13.87
N PRO A 102 6.32 -14.17 14.60
CA PRO A 102 6.26 -12.84 13.99
C PRO A 102 7.59 -12.50 13.28
N PHE A 103 7.51 -11.93 12.08
CA PHE A 103 8.67 -11.52 11.31
C PHE A 103 8.35 -10.27 10.48
N ARG A 104 9.40 -9.65 9.93
CA ARG A 104 9.30 -8.57 8.93
C ARG A 104 9.69 -9.16 7.58
N MET A 105 8.79 -9.08 6.60
CA MET A 105 9.01 -9.66 5.27
C MET A 105 10.30 -9.13 4.64
N VAL A 106 10.47 -7.80 4.63
CA VAL A 106 11.65 -7.11 4.08
C VAL A 106 12.99 -7.65 4.60
N ASP A 107 13.07 -7.98 5.90
CA ASP A 107 14.30 -8.47 6.53
C ASP A 107 14.57 -9.93 6.13
N LYS A 108 13.51 -10.74 6.01
CA LYS A 108 13.61 -12.15 5.63
C LYS A 108 13.91 -12.34 4.16
N GLU A 109 13.34 -11.50 3.30
CA GLU A 109 13.71 -11.47 1.89
C GLU A 109 15.18 -11.12 1.72
N ALA A 110 15.67 -10.08 2.42
CA ALA A 110 17.08 -9.69 2.35
C ALA A 110 18.01 -10.85 2.78
N GLU A 111 17.65 -11.57 3.85
CA GLU A 111 18.39 -12.73 4.36
C GLU A 111 18.40 -13.91 3.38
N PHE A 112 17.25 -14.29 2.81
CA PHE A 112 17.11 -15.53 2.02
C PHE A 112 17.28 -15.33 0.52
N LEU A 113 16.92 -14.16 0.00
CA LEU A 113 16.88 -13.85 -1.43
C LEU A 113 18.04 -12.95 -1.87
N GLY A 114 18.71 -12.31 -0.91
CA GLY A 114 19.78 -11.34 -1.14
C GLY A 114 19.28 -9.97 -1.62
N THR A 115 17.97 -9.73 -1.52
CA THR A 115 17.29 -8.49 -1.89
C THR A 115 15.91 -8.46 -1.23
N SER A 116 15.26 -7.30 -1.17
CA SER A 116 13.87 -7.17 -0.67
C SER A 116 12.87 -6.74 -1.75
N HIS A 117 11.57 -6.88 -1.47
CA HIS A 117 10.52 -6.35 -2.33
C HIS A 117 10.65 -4.83 -2.53
N SER A 118 11.15 -4.09 -1.54
CA SER A 118 11.33 -2.65 -1.67
C SER A 118 12.41 -2.31 -2.71
N GLU A 119 13.51 -3.07 -2.75
CA GLU A 119 14.58 -2.91 -3.73
C GLU A 119 14.15 -3.35 -5.14
N VAL A 120 13.45 -4.49 -5.24
CA VAL A 120 12.90 -4.99 -6.50
C VAL A 120 11.83 -4.05 -7.04
N GLY A 121 10.94 -3.59 -6.17
CA GLY A 121 9.90 -2.61 -6.46
C GLY A 121 10.48 -1.29 -6.98
N LEU A 122 11.56 -0.79 -6.37
CA LEU A 122 12.28 0.39 -6.87
C LEU A 122 12.80 0.18 -8.31
N CYS A 123 13.37 -0.99 -8.60
CA CYS A 123 13.86 -1.31 -9.94
C CYS A 123 12.71 -1.32 -10.97
N ILE A 124 11.56 -1.89 -10.59
CA ILE A 124 10.34 -1.92 -11.40
C ILE A 124 9.81 -0.50 -11.64
N ALA A 125 9.66 0.29 -10.58
CA ALA A 125 9.15 1.66 -10.63
C ALA A 125 10.01 2.55 -11.54
N ARG A 126 11.35 2.45 -11.41
CA ARG A 126 12.29 3.16 -12.30
C ARG A 126 12.15 2.72 -13.75
N LYS A 127 12.04 1.42 -14.00
CA LYS A 127 11.86 0.88 -15.37
C LYS A 127 10.57 1.37 -16.01
N TRP A 128 9.52 1.58 -15.23
CA TRP A 128 8.25 2.14 -15.68
C TRP A 128 8.19 3.67 -15.65
N ASN A 129 9.32 4.35 -15.37
CA ASN A 129 9.44 5.80 -15.32
C ASN A 129 8.48 6.45 -14.32
N PHE A 130 8.30 5.83 -13.16
CA PHE A 130 7.54 6.46 -12.08
C PHE A 130 8.25 7.74 -11.59
N PRO A 131 7.49 8.73 -11.08
CA PRO A 131 8.06 9.89 -10.44
C PRO A 131 9.04 9.53 -9.30
N ALA A 132 9.99 10.42 -9.01
CA ALA A 132 11.07 10.13 -8.06
C ALA A 132 10.57 9.94 -6.61
N ASP A 133 9.52 10.67 -6.22
CA ASP A 133 8.81 10.51 -4.95
C ASP A 133 8.10 9.14 -4.86
N TYR A 134 7.52 8.63 -5.96
CA TYR A 134 6.98 7.26 -5.97
C TYR A 134 8.08 6.22 -5.78
N CYS A 135 9.20 6.39 -6.48
CA CYS A 135 10.35 5.51 -6.35
C CYS A 135 10.88 5.50 -4.91
N GLU A 136 10.96 6.67 -4.27
CA GLU A 136 11.40 6.78 -2.87
C GLU A 136 10.46 6.04 -1.92
N VAL A 137 9.14 6.25 -2.04
CA VAL A 137 8.15 5.58 -1.19
C VAL A 137 8.24 4.06 -1.36
N ILE A 138 8.27 3.55 -2.59
CA ILE A 138 8.39 2.12 -2.85
C ILE A 138 9.68 1.55 -2.22
N ALA A 139 10.79 2.28 -2.30
CA ALA A 139 12.06 1.84 -1.74
C ALA A 139 12.12 1.91 -0.21
N LEU A 140 11.47 2.89 0.41
CA LEU A 140 11.70 3.27 1.81
C LEU A 140 10.44 3.20 2.69
N HIS A 141 9.33 2.65 2.22
CA HIS A 141 8.11 2.56 3.04
C HIS A 141 8.31 1.75 4.33
N HIS A 142 9.29 0.84 4.41
CA HIS A 142 9.68 0.16 5.68
C HIS A 142 10.67 0.96 6.55
N ALA A 143 11.21 2.06 6.04
CA ALA A 143 12.20 2.93 6.69
C ALA A 143 11.94 4.43 6.37
N PRO A 144 10.75 4.98 6.70
CA PRO A 144 10.32 6.32 6.25
C PRO A 144 11.18 7.48 6.78
N VAL A 145 11.99 7.24 7.82
CA VAL A 145 12.95 8.23 8.33
C VAL A 145 14.14 8.51 7.41
N GLU A 146 14.37 7.62 6.43
CA GLU A 146 15.44 7.76 5.44
C GLU A 146 14.99 8.51 4.19
N ALA A 147 13.68 8.75 4.03
CA ALA A 147 13.13 9.50 2.91
C ALA A 147 13.60 10.96 2.93
N ALA A 148 13.90 11.51 1.76
CA ALA A 148 14.45 12.85 1.58
C ALA A 148 13.70 13.68 0.52
N ILE A 149 13.06 13.06 -0.46
CA ILE A 149 12.30 13.73 -1.52
C ILE A 149 10.92 14.15 -1.01
N ASP A 150 10.15 13.20 -0.45
CA ASP A 150 8.86 13.45 0.19
C ASP A 150 8.68 12.56 1.44
N PRO A 151 9.31 12.94 2.57
CA PRO A 151 9.23 12.18 3.82
C PRO A 151 7.80 12.05 4.35
N THR A 152 6.95 13.05 4.08
CA THR A 152 5.55 13.04 4.49
C THR A 152 4.75 11.99 3.73
N LEU A 153 4.91 11.91 2.41
CA LEU A 153 4.28 10.86 1.59
C LEU A 153 4.74 9.46 2.01
N CYS A 154 6.04 9.29 2.25
CA CYS A 154 6.59 8.02 2.72
C CYS A 154 6.03 7.62 4.10
N ALA A 155 5.91 8.57 5.03
CA ALA A 155 5.30 8.33 6.33
C ALA A 155 3.79 7.99 6.23
N ILE A 156 3.06 8.64 5.32
CA ILE A 156 1.64 8.33 5.06
C ILE A 156 1.49 6.87 4.64
N VAL A 157 2.29 6.41 3.67
CA VAL A 157 2.21 5.05 3.15
C VAL A 157 2.68 4.02 4.17
N ASN A 158 3.77 4.30 4.89
CA ASN A 158 4.23 3.42 5.97
C ASN A 158 3.13 3.16 7.01
N LEU A 159 2.46 4.22 7.49
CA LEU A 159 1.38 4.04 8.49
C LEU A 159 0.17 3.33 7.91
N ALA A 160 -0.13 3.54 6.63
CA ALA A 160 -1.22 2.85 5.95
C ALA A 160 -0.94 1.34 5.80
N ASP A 161 0.27 0.96 5.42
CA ASP A 161 0.74 -0.42 5.34
C ASP A 161 0.67 -1.12 6.71
N LEU A 162 1.25 -0.49 7.75
CA LEU A 162 1.20 -1.02 9.11
C LEU A 162 -0.23 -1.20 9.62
N PHE A 163 -1.10 -0.22 9.37
CA PHE A 163 -2.51 -0.30 9.74
C PHE A 163 -3.23 -1.44 9.03
N CYS A 164 -3.07 -1.58 7.71
CA CYS A 164 -3.68 -2.68 6.95
C CYS A 164 -3.20 -4.05 7.43
N SER A 165 -1.91 -4.19 7.72
CA SER A 165 -1.34 -5.42 8.29
C SER A 165 -2.02 -5.80 9.62
N VAL A 166 -2.30 -4.83 10.49
CA VAL A 166 -2.97 -5.05 11.79
C VAL A 166 -4.43 -5.44 11.62
N CYS A 167 -5.11 -4.84 10.65
CA CYS A 167 -6.49 -5.19 10.28
C CYS A 167 -6.60 -6.54 9.54
N GLN A 168 -5.53 -7.33 9.46
CA GLN A 168 -5.48 -8.61 8.75
C GLN A 168 -5.76 -8.49 7.25
N LEU A 169 -5.51 -7.31 6.67
CA LEU A 169 -5.36 -7.11 5.24
C LEU A 169 -3.88 -7.31 4.92
N ASP A 170 -3.37 -8.52 5.10
CA ASP A 170 -1.99 -8.90 4.78
C ASP A 170 -1.96 -10.02 3.73
N TYR A 171 -0.78 -10.24 3.18
CA TYR A 171 -0.51 -11.36 2.30
C TYR A 171 0.91 -11.85 2.67
N GLY A 172 1.04 -13.13 3.04
CA GLY A 172 2.33 -13.68 3.50
C GLY A 172 2.50 -13.82 5.02
N GLY A 173 1.55 -13.32 5.82
CA GLY A 173 1.32 -13.74 7.20
C GLY A 173 2.16 -13.07 8.30
N HIS A 174 1.46 -12.37 9.18
CA HIS A 174 1.70 -12.27 10.62
C HIS A 174 2.88 -11.45 11.13
N SER A 175 2.88 -10.17 10.75
CA SER A 175 3.39 -9.11 11.63
C SER A 175 2.46 -9.00 12.86
N TRP A 176 2.58 -9.88 13.87
CA TRP A 176 2.01 -9.56 15.20
C TRP A 176 2.85 -8.45 15.81
N VAL A 177 2.59 -7.23 15.36
CA VAL A 177 3.12 -6.01 15.95
C VAL A 177 1.91 -5.34 16.58
N SER A 178 1.93 -5.15 17.89
CA SER A 178 1.00 -4.22 18.52
C SER A 178 1.18 -2.86 17.85
N PHE A 179 0.20 -2.44 17.07
CA PHE A 179 0.27 -1.16 16.38
C PHE A 179 -0.20 -0.07 17.31
N ASN A 180 0.76 0.70 17.81
CA ASN A 180 0.47 1.99 18.42
C ASN A 180 0.94 3.08 17.46
N LEU A 181 0.00 3.59 16.67
CA LEU A 181 0.25 4.65 15.69
C LEU A 181 1.01 5.84 16.31
N ALA A 182 0.80 6.15 17.60
CA ALA A 182 1.47 7.25 18.28
C ALA A 182 2.97 7.01 18.56
N GLU A 183 3.40 5.75 18.62
CA GLU A 183 4.78 5.33 18.89
C GLU A 183 5.60 5.16 17.59
N GLU A 184 4.93 5.12 16.43
CA GLU A 184 5.60 4.95 15.16
C GLU A 184 6.43 6.16 14.75
N LYS A 185 7.63 5.90 14.21
CA LYS A 185 8.52 6.98 13.73
C LYS A 185 7.86 7.82 12.63
N ALA A 186 7.09 7.17 11.76
CA ALA A 186 6.32 7.85 10.72
C ALA A 186 5.30 8.85 11.30
N TRP A 187 4.69 8.54 12.45
CA TRP A 187 3.77 9.48 13.10
C TRP A 187 4.47 10.76 13.57
N SER A 188 5.71 10.65 14.03
CA SER A 188 6.51 11.83 14.38
C SER A 188 6.79 12.73 13.17
N ILE A 189 7.02 12.13 11.99
CA ILE A 189 7.14 12.88 10.72
C ILE A 189 5.83 13.61 10.41
N LEU A 190 4.68 12.94 10.57
CA LEU A 190 3.38 13.55 10.32
C LEU A 190 3.04 14.68 11.30
N LYS A 191 3.36 14.54 12.59
CA LYS A 191 3.18 15.64 13.57
C LYS A 191 4.04 16.85 13.25
N ALA A 192 5.29 16.64 12.82
CA ALA A 192 6.16 17.74 12.40
C ALA A 192 5.61 18.48 11.16
N TYR A 193 4.99 17.74 10.24
CA TYR A 193 4.36 18.31 9.05
C TYR A 193 3.00 18.98 9.34
N ALA A 194 2.20 18.37 10.20
CA ALA A 194 0.83 18.76 10.54
C ALA A 194 0.67 18.86 12.07
N PRO A 195 1.06 19.99 12.70
CA PRO A 195 1.01 20.15 14.16
C PRO A 195 -0.38 20.01 14.78
N HIS A 196 -1.45 20.22 13.99
CA HIS A 196 -2.83 20.02 14.46
C HIS A 196 -3.17 18.55 14.79
N LEU A 197 -2.27 17.61 14.49
CA LEU A 197 -2.39 16.22 14.92
C LEU A 197 -2.09 16.01 16.41
N GLU A 198 -1.55 17.00 17.13
CA GLU A 198 -1.30 16.90 18.58
C GLU A 198 -2.59 16.61 19.37
N ASP A 199 -3.70 17.19 18.92
CA ASP A 199 -5.02 17.01 19.53
C ASP A 199 -5.82 15.85 18.91
N LEU A 200 -5.21 15.07 18.01
CA LEU A 200 -5.91 13.98 17.35
C LEU A 200 -6.14 12.83 18.34
N ASP A 201 -7.41 12.45 18.48
CA ASP A 201 -7.78 11.17 19.07
C ASP A 201 -7.39 10.03 18.12
N VAL A 202 -6.22 9.44 18.38
CA VAL A 202 -5.63 8.36 17.58
C VAL A 202 -6.51 7.12 17.60
N GLU A 203 -7.10 6.79 18.74
CA GLU A 203 -7.94 5.59 18.88
C GLU A 203 -9.19 5.72 18.01
N ARG A 204 -9.89 6.86 18.12
CA ARG A 204 -11.03 7.17 17.26
C ARG A 204 -10.65 7.17 15.78
N PHE A 205 -9.49 7.72 15.44
CA PHE A 205 -9.04 7.73 14.05
C PHE A 205 -8.78 6.33 13.51
N CYS A 206 -8.20 5.43 14.30
CA CYS A 206 -8.03 4.03 13.93
C CYS A 206 -9.39 3.35 13.68
N TYR A 207 -10.39 3.54 14.56
CA TYR A 207 -11.74 3.01 14.32
C TYR A 207 -12.36 3.54 13.03
N GLU A 208 -12.21 4.83 12.73
CA GLU A 208 -12.69 5.42 11.47
C GLU A 208 -12.04 4.79 10.23
N LEU A 209 -10.79 4.34 10.34
CA LEU A 209 -10.09 3.61 9.27
C LEU A 209 -10.56 2.15 9.19
N GLU A 210 -10.76 1.48 10.33
CA GLU A 210 -11.23 0.08 10.40
C GLU A 210 -12.61 -0.08 9.76
N ASP A 211 -13.50 0.89 9.98
CA ASP A 211 -14.85 0.92 9.38
C ASP A 211 -14.82 0.94 7.84
N ARG A 212 -13.69 1.31 7.21
CA ARG A 212 -13.51 1.32 5.75
C ARG A 212 -13.07 -0.02 5.19
N VAL A 213 -12.56 -0.93 6.01
CA VAL A 213 -12.01 -2.23 5.59
C VAL A 213 -13.04 -3.08 4.81
N PRO A 214 -14.31 -3.20 5.22
CA PRO A 214 -15.30 -3.98 4.45
C PRO A 214 -15.53 -3.44 3.04
N GLU A 215 -15.57 -2.10 2.87
CA GLU A 215 -15.74 -1.47 1.56
C GLU A 215 -14.57 -1.78 0.61
N ILE A 216 -13.35 -1.84 1.15
CA ILE A 216 -12.14 -2.20 0.40
C ILE A 216 -12.23 -3.64 -0.09
N GLN A 217 -12.58 -4.58 0.80
CA GLN A 217 -12.71 -6.00 0.45
C GLN A 217 -13.77 -6.22 -0.63
N ASP A 218 -14.91 -5.53 -0.55
CA ASP A 218 -15.97 -5.64 -1.55
C ASP A 218 -15.59 -5.02 -2.90
N MET A 219 -14.85 -3.90 -2.89
CA MET A 219 -14.26 -3.33 -4.11
C MET A 219 -13.33 -4.32 -4.79
N VAL A 220 -12.41 -4.96 -4.05
CA VAL A 220 -11.45 -5.92 -4.62
C VAL A 220 -12.18 -7.17 -5.14
N LYS A 221 -13.14 -7.71 -4.39
CA LYS A 221 -13.99 -8.82 -4.88
C LYS A 221 -14.66 -8.46 -6.21
N SER A 222 -15.20 -7.24 -6.35
CA SER A 222 -15.85 -6.80 -7.60
C SER A 222 -14.86 -6.73 -8.78
N ILE A 223 -13.61 -6.32 -8.55
CA ILE A 223 -12.57 -6.26 -9.60
C ILE A 223 -12.26 -7.68 -10.10
N PHE A 224 -12.01 -8.62 -9.19
CA PHE A 224 -11.66 -10.00 -9.56
C PHE A 224 -12.84 -10.85 -10.04
N GLN A 225 -14.09 -10.51 -9.67
CA GLN A 225 -15.29 -11.16 -10.24
C GLN A 225 -15.55 -10.75 -11.69
N GLY A 226 -15.19 -9.52 -12.08
CA GLY A 226 -15.38 -9.02 -13.45
C GLY A 226 -14.38 -9.57 -14.48
N ILE A 227 -13.26 -10.13 -14.03
CA ILE A 227 -12.18 -10.67 -14.87
C ILE A 227 -12.43 -12.17 -15.21
N GLY A 228 -13.38 -12.82 -14.51
CA GLY A 228 -13.73 -14.24 -14.71
C GLY A 228 -14.93 -14.53 -15.62
N ALA A 229 -15.36 -13.58 -16.48
CA ALA A 229 -16.52 -13.72 -17.38
C ALA A 229 -16.16 -13.59 -18.86
#